data_AF-A0A7W1WWE8-F1
#
_entry.id   AF-A0A7W1WWE8-F1
#
_cell.length_a   1.000
_cell.length_b   1.000
_cell.length_c   1.000
_cell.angle_alpha   90.00
_cell.angle_beta   90.00
_cell.angle_gamma   90.00
#
_symmetry.space_group_name_H-M   'P 1'
#
loop_
_entity.id
_entity.type
_entity.pdbx_description
1 polymer ?
#
loop_
_entity_poly.entity_id
_entity_poly.type
_entity_poly.pdbx_seq_one_letter_code
_entity_poly.pdbx_strand_id
1 'polypeptide(L)'
;MEFSKDQKNWVINWVERQFDKNALFPGGCSAASKKDAPCVCSAHIRAYKTWSNTPRKRRHIRGWIEEWLNAEEVERLQAELKKRQAKAARKSGS
;
A
#
# COMPACT_ATOMS: atom_id res chain seq x y z
N MET A 1 9.13 8.03 1.80
CA MET A 1 8.92 7.28 3.07
C MET A 1 10.04 6.26 3.28
N GLU A 2 10.57 6.10 4.49
CA GLU A 2 11.61 5.09 4.80
C GLU A 2 11.10 3.96 5.69
N PHE A 3 11.59 2.73 5.44
CA PHE A 3 11.27 1.54 6.22
C PHE A 3 12.45 0.55 6.23
N SER A 4 12.56 -0.23 7.30
CA SER A 4 13.64 -1.20 7.56
C SER A 4 13.48 -2.52 6.81
N LYS A 5 14.47 -3.43 6.93
CA LYS A 5 14.53 -4.67 6.13
C LYS A 5 13.44 -5.63 6.61
N ASP A 6 13.29 -5.71 7.93
CA ASP A 6 12.19 -6.38 8.62
C ASP A 6 10.82 -5.87 8.20
N GLN A 7 10.68 -4.55 8.05
CA GLN A 7 9.41 -3.93 7.67
C GLN A 7 9.06 -4.17 6.20
N LYS A 8 10.01 -4.56 5.34
CA LYS A 8 9.78 -4.77 3.91
C LYS A 8 8.62 -5.73 3.64
N ASN A 9 8.61 -6.87 4.33
CA ASN A 9 7.55 -7.86 4.14
C ASN A 9 6.20 -7.35 4.65
N TRP A 10 6.19 -6.52 5.69
CA TRP A 10 4.95 -5.90 6.17
C TRP A 10 4.41 -4.87 5.18
N VAL A 11 5.29 -4.07 4.56
CA VAL A 11 4.91 -3.12 3.52
C VAL A 11 4.31 -3.86 2.32
N ILE A 12 4.97 -4.92 1.84
CA ILE A 12 4.46 -5.73 0.73
C ILE A 12 3.06 -6.28 1.07
N ASN A 13 2.93 -6.94 2.22
CA ASN A 13 1.66 -7.51 2.67
C ASN A 13 0.56 -6.45 2.84
N TRP A 14 0.93 -5.26 3.31
CA TRP A 14 -0.01 -4.15 3.44
C TRP A 14 -0.52 -3.69 2.08
N VAL A 15 0.37 -3.45 1.11
CA VAL A 15 -0.01 -3.03 -0.24
C VAL A 15 -0.89 -4.09 -0.92
N GLU A 16 -0.52 -5.37 -0.82
CA GLU A 16 -1.33 -6.47 -1.38
C GLU A 16 -2.73 -6.54 -0.73
N ARG A 17 -2.83 -6.31 0.58
CA ARG A 17 -4.12 -6.21 1.28
C ARG A 17 -4.94 -5.00 0.87
N GLN A 18 -4.31 -3.87 0.56
CA GLN A 18 -5.04 -2.70 0.07
C GLN A 18 -5.63 -2.98 -1.31
N PHE A 19 -4.89 -3.63 -2.21
CA PHE A 19 -5.44 -4.05 -3.51
C PHE A 19 -6.61 -5.04 -3.38
N ASP A 20 -6.55 -5.97 -2.42
CA ASP A 20 -7.62 -6.95 -2.19
C ASP A 20 -8.89 -6.32 -1.57
N LYS A 21 -8.72 -5.39 -0.62
CA LYS A 21 -9.83 -4.86 0.18
C LYS A 21 -10.36 -3.51 -0.27
N ASN A 22 -9.58 -2.75 -1.04
CA ASN A 22 -9.91 -1.39 -1.43
C ASN A 22 -9.85 -1.25 -2.96
N ALA A 23 -11.03 -1.33 -3.58
CA ALA A 23 -11.19 -1.17 -5.02
C ALA A 23 -10.78 0.24 -5.54
N LEU A 24 -10.60 1.21 -4.64
CA LEU A 24 -10.22 2.59 -4.97
C LEU A 24 -8.74 2.89 -4.68
N PHE A 25 -7.95 1.88 -4.29
CA PHE A 25 -6.52 2.02 -4.00
C PHE A 25 -5.64 1.83 -5.25
N PRO A 26 -4.52 2.55 -5.43
CA PRO A 26 -4.09 3.71 -4.69
C PRO A 26 -4.67 5.00 -5.29
N GLY A 27 -4.94 5.98 -4.43
CA GLY A 27 -5.43 7.30 -4.81
C GLY A 27 -6.92 7.34 -5.17
N GLY A 28 -7.68 8.09 -4.34
CA GLY A 28 -9.13 8.24 -4.35
C GLY A 28 -9.76 8.37 -5.75
N CYS A 29 -10.12 7.22 -6.31
CA CYS A 29 -10.94 7.14 -7.49
C CYS A 29 -12.32 7.72 -7.18
N SER A 30 -12.55 8.97 -7.56
CA SER A 30 -13.89 9.54 -7.57
C SER A 30 -14.60 8.91 -8.76
N ALA A 31 -15.52 7.98 -8.48
CA ALA A 31 -16.37 7.39 -9.51
C ALA A 31 -17.01 8.53 -10.32
N ALA A 32 -16.58 8.70 -11.57
CA ALA A 32 -17.27 9.62 -12.46
C ALA A 32 -18.67 9.04 -12.67
N SER A 33 -19.68 9.72 -12.13
CA SER A 33 -21.11 9.44 -12.25
C SER A 33 -21.51 8.84 -13.59
N LYS A 34 -21.48 7.50 -13.70
CA LYS A 34 -22.36 6.75 -14.57
C LYS A 34 -22.80 5.53 -13.78
N LYS A 35 -24.08 5.57 -13.38
CA LYS A 35 -24.85 4.41 -12.95
C LYS A 35 -24.49 3.26 -13.89
N ASP A 36 -24.17 2.09 -13.34
CA ASP A 36 -24.01 0.80 -14.05
C ASP A 36 -22.59 0.28 -14.41
N ALA A 37 -21.51 0.72 -13.74
CA ALA A 37 -20.26 -0.07 -13.77
C ALA A 37 -19.54 -0.08 -12.41
N PRO A 38 -19.01 -1.23 -11.94
CA PRO A 38 -18.05 -1.24 -10.85
C PRO A 38 -16.81 -0.49 -11.37
N CYS A 39 -16.71 0.79 -11.03
CA CYS A 39 -15.75 1.69 -11.63
C CYS A 39 -14.36 1.45 -11.02
N VAL A 40 -13.73 0.33 -11.40
CA VAL A 40 -12.32 0.08 -11.14
C VAL A 40 -11.55 1.15 -11.91
N CYS A 41 -11.00 2.14 -11.20
CA CYS A 41 -10.28 3.22 -11.87
C CYS A 41 -9.15 2.65 -12.72
N SER A 42 -8.93 3.22 -13.91
CA SER A 42 -7.76 2.94 -14.74
C SER A 42 -6.45 3.09 -13.94
N ALA A 43 -6.44 4.00 -12.96
CA ALA A 43 -5.35 4.19 -12.00
C ALA A 43 -5.13 2.95 -11.11
N HIS A 44 -6.17 2.35 -10.54
CA HIS A 44 -6.08 1.11 -9.74
C HIS A 44 -5.43 -0.02 -10.55
N ILE A 45 -5.91 -0.24 -11.79
CA ILE A 45 -5.39 -1.31 -12.65
C ILE A 45 -3.92 -1.03 -13.03
N ARG A 46 -3.57 0.21 -13.36
CA ARG A 46 -2.19 0.59 -13.68
C ARG A 46 -1.27 0.41 -12.47
N ALA A 47 -1.70 0.89 -11.30
CA ALA A 47 -0.95 0.76 -10.06
C ALA A 47 -0.69 -0.70 -9.72
N TYR A 48 -1.71 -1.56 -9.83
CA TYR A 48 -1.59 -3.00 -9.60
C TYR A 48 -0.60 -3.65 -10.58
N LYS A 49 -0.70 -3.32 -11.89
CA LYS A 49 0.25 -3.81 -12.89
C LYS A 49 1.67 -3.37 -12.60
N THR A 50 1.89 -2.11 -12.27
CA THR A 50 3.21 -1.59 -11.88
C THR A 50 3.70 -2.30 -10.62
N TRP A 51 2.84 -2.48 -9.62
CA TRP A 51 3.19 -3.19 -8.38
C TRP A 51 3.57 -4.65 -8.63
N SER A 52 2.85 -5.35 -9.49
CA SER A 52 3.12 -6.74 -9.87
C SER A 52 4.46 -6.88 -10.60
N ASN A 53 4.88 -5.86 -11.35
CA ASN A 53 6.17 -5.83 -12.03
C ASN A 53 7.29 -5.21 -11.16
N THR A 54 6.97 -4.62 -10.02
CA THR A 54 7.94 -3.95 -9.15
C THR A 54 8.81 -4.99 -8.44
N PRO A 55 10.14 -4.96 -8.63
CA PRO A 55 11.05 -5.85 -7.92
C PRO A 55 10.86 -5.72 -6.41
N ARG A 56 10.86 -6.85 -5.69
CA ARG A 56 10.70 -6.88 -4.21
C ARG A 56 11.96 -6.42 -3.44
N LYS A 57 12.68 -5.47 -4.03
CA LYS A 57 13.83 -4.74 -3.48
C LYS A 57 13.33 -3.43 -2.86
N ARG A 58 13.89 -3.05 -1.71
CA ARG A 58 13.40 -1.91 -0.91
C ARG A 58 13.31 -0.61 -1.71
N ARG A 59 14.35 -0.28 -2.50
CA ARG A 59 14.39 0.96 -3.31
C ARG A 59 13.25 1.04 -4.32
N HIS A 60 12.89 -0.09 -4.94
CA HIS A 60 11.82 -0.15 -5.94
C HIS A 60 10.44 -0.05 -5.29
N ILE A 61 10.24 -0.74 -4.16
CA ILE A 61 9.01 -0.60 -3.36
C ILE A 61 8.86 0.85 -2.88
N ARG A 62 9.95 1.49 -2.47
CA ARG A 62 9.94 2.90 -2.07
C ARG A 62 9.54 3.80 -3.23
N GLY A 63 10.16 3.62 -4.39
CA GLY A 63 9.79 4.36 -5.60
C GLY A 63 8.32 4.18 -5.96
N TRP A 64 7.81 2.95 -5.88
CA TRP A 64 6.39 2.68 -6.11
C TRP A 64 5.48 3.40 -5.11
N ILE A 65 5.83 3.39 -3.81
CA ILE A 65 5.06 4.09 -2.78
C ILE A 65 5.05 5.60 -3.03
N GLU A 66 6.21 6.18 -3.36
CA GLU A 66 6.35 7.62 -3.60
C GLU A 66 5.64 8.07 -4.88
N GLU A 67 5.52 7.19 -5.87
CA GLU A 67 4.83 7.45 -7.13
C GLU A 67 3.30 7.28 -7.03
N TRP A 68 2.83 6.27 -6.29
CA TRP A 68 1.43 5.85 -6.32
C TRP A 68 0.62 6.23 -5.08
N LEU A 69 1.23 6.33 -3.89
CA LEU A 69 0.48 6.61 -2.67
C LEU A 69 0.38 8.12 -2.41
N ASN A 70 -0.83 8.55 -2.08
CA ASN A 70 -1.05 9.91 -1.58
C ASN A 70 -0.58 10.05 -0.12
N ALA A 71 -0.43 11.30 0.34
CA ALA A 71 0.02 11.60 1.70
C ALA A 71 -0.76 10.82 2.78
N GLU A 72 -2.09 10.78 2.69
CA GLU A 72 -2.94 10.06 3.63
C GLU A 72 -2.67 8.54 3.65
N GLU A 73 -2.42 7.94 2.48
CA GLU A 73 -2.13 6.51 2.35
C GLU A 73 -0.75 6.18 2.91
N VAL A 74 0.22 7.08 2.70
CA VAL A 74 1.55 7.00 3.30
C VAL A 74 1.47 7.09 4.82
N GLU A 75 0.67 8.02 5.37
CA GLU A 75 0.47 8.13 6.82
C GLU A 75 -0.18 6.87 7.41
N ARG A 76 -1.18 6.30 6.73
CA ARG A 76 -1.80 5.01 7.14
C ARG A 76 -0.79 3.88 7.15
N LEU A 77 0.05 3.78 6.12
CA LEU A 77 1.12 2.77 6.06
C LEU A 77 2.12 2.96 7.21
N GLN A 78 2.53 4.19 7.51
CA GLN A 78 3.42 4.48 8.64
C GLN A 78 2.79 4.11 10.00
N ALA A 79 1.52 4.44 10.20
CA ALA A 79 0.79 4.08 11.42
C ALA A 79 0.71 2.56 11.60
N GLU A 80 0.43 1.81 10.53
CA GLU A 80 0.40 0.35 10.56
C GLU A 80 1.78 -0.25 10.91
N LEU A 81 2.85 0.29 10.33
CA LEU A 81 4.22 -0.13 10.64
C LEU A 81 4.58 0.13 12.11
N LYS A 82 4.24 1.30 12.65
CA LYS A 82 4.43 1.63 14.08
C LYS A 82 3.65 0.66 14.97
N LYS A 83 2.39 0.38 14.65
CA LYS A 83 1.54 -0.57 15.39
C LYS A 83 2.13 -1.98 15.40
N ARG A 84 2.67 -2.44 14.26
CA ARG A 84 3.30 -3.76 14.17
C ARG A 84 4.64 -3.83 14.91
N GLN A 85 5.45 -2.79 14.87
CA GLN A 85 6.66 -2.72 15.69
C GLN A 85 6.33 -2.79 17.18
N ALA A 86 5.35 -2.01 17.65
CA ALA A 86 4.90 -2.06 19.04
C ALA A 86 4.37 -3.45 19.44
N LYS A 87 3.64 -4.11 18.54
CA LYS A 87 3.14 -5.49 18.78
C LYS A 87 4.25 -6.53 18.80
N ALA A 88 5.28 -6.38 17.95
CA ALA A 88 6.44 -7.26 17.93
C ALA A 88 7.24 -7.12 19.23
N ALA A 89 7.50 -5.89 19.70
CA ALA A 89 8.20 -5.63 20.95
C ALA A 89 7.50 -6.24 22.18
N ARG A 90 6.16 -6.29 22.19
CA ARG A 90 5.39 -6.91 23.28
C ARG A 90 5.40 -8.44 23.26
N LYS A 91 5.71 -9.07 22.12
CA LYS A 91 5.75 -10.53 21.99
C LYS A 91 7.11 -11.14 22.34
N SER A 92 8.19 -10.36 22.32
CA SER A 92 9.54 -10.80 22.67
C SER A 92 9.91 -10.54 24.14
N GLY A 93 8.95 -10.12 24.96
CA GLY A 93 9.12 -9.89 26.41
C GLY A 93 8.22 -10.74 27.30
N SER A 94 7.66 -11.84 26.78
CA SER A 94 6.90 -12.85 27.55
C SER A 94 7.64 -14.17 27.55
#